data_AF-F4NUH2-F1
#
_entry.id   AF-F4NUH2-F1
#
_cell.length_a   1.000
_cell.length_b   1.000
_cell.length_c   1.000
_cell.angle_alpha   90.00
_cell.angle_beta   90.00
_cell.angle_gamma   90.00
#
_symmetry.space_group_name_H-M   'P 1'
#
loop_
_entity.id
_entity.type
_entity.pdbx_description
1 polymer ?
#
loop_
_entity_poly.entity_id
_entity_poly.type
_entity_poly.pdbx_seq_one_letter_code
_entity_poly.pdbx_strand_id
1 'polypeptide(L)'
;MADRRATNKYYPPDWDPSKGSINTFVGQHPLRDRARKLDQGILIIRFELPFNIWCLHCNNHVGMGVRYNAEKKKVGMYYSTPIFSFRMKCHLCSGRIEIHTDPENTEYKIISGARRREESYDPEDIGLITLQDKETTEKIVNDSFYKLEHGVIDKDKAVAVAPRIVSLQDLSDQHWKDPYTASQKVRKRFRVSLAIDFLDILDTWQCI
;
A
#
# COMPACT_ATOMS: atom_id res chain seq x y z
N MET A 1 12.09 -16.16 34.79
CA MET A 1 11.02 -16.31 33.78
C MET A 1 10.93 -17.78 33.43
N ALA A 2 9.73 -18.38 33.46
CA ALA A 2 9.55 -19.77 33.03
C ALA A 2 9.81 -19.89 31.52
N ASP A 3 10.32 -21.04 31.10
CA ASP A 3 10.63 -21.31 29.70
C ASP A 3 9.36 -21.33 28.82
N ARG A 4 9.43 -20.79 27.60
CA ARG A 4 8.29 -20.68 26.66
C ARG A 4 7.73 -22.04 26.29
N ARG A 5 8.60 -23.06 26.23
CA ARG A 5 8.25 -24.46 25.95
C ARG A 5 8.65 -25.34 27.13
N ALA A 6 8.24 -24.96 28.34
CA ALA A 6 8.42 -25.80 29.50
C ALA A 6 7.78 -27.19 29.26
N THR A 7 8.60 -28.23 29.34
CA THR A 7 8.19 -29.64 29.20
C THR A 7 7.32 -30.08 30.37
N ASN A 8 7.70 -29.68 31.58
CA ASN A 8 6.98 -29.98 32.81
C ASN A 8 6.31 -28.71 33.34
N LYS A 9 5.03 -28.83 33.68
CA LYS A 9 4.26 -27.81 34.39
C LYS A 9 3.91 -28.36 35.77
N TYR A 10 3.99 -27.52 36.79
CA TYR A 10 3.54 -27.91 38.12
C TYR A 10 2.02 -28.06 38.12
N TYR A 11 1.54 -29.23 38.54
CA TYR A 11 0.14 -29.48 38.82
C TYR A 11 -0.02 -29.58 40.35
N PRO A 12 -0.92 -28.80 40.96
CA PRO A 12 -1.15 -28.89 42.39
C PRO A 12 -1.71 -30.28 42.75
N PRO A 13 -1.41 -30.80 43.96
CA PRO A 13 -1.77 -32.16 44.35
C PRO A 13 -3.30 -32.40 44.41
N ASP A 14 -4.10 -31.33 44.56
CA ASP A 14 -5.56 -31.40 44.58
C ASP A 14 -6.21 -31.45 43.17
N TRP A 15 -5.41 -31.29 42.11
CA TRP A 15 -5.91 -31.28 40.74
C TRP A 15 -5.94 -32.70 40.17
N ASP A 16 -7.14 -33.09 39.72
CA ASP A 16 -7.38 -34.34 39.00
C ASP A 16 -7.64 -34.03 37.52
N PRO A 17 -7.17 -34.87 36.56
CA PRO A 17 -7.42 -34.67 35.13
C PRO A 17 -8.90 -34.57 34.75
N SER A 18 -9.79 -35.19 35.53
CA SER A 18 -11.25 -35.13 35.35
C SER A 18 -11.83 -33.73 35.56
N LYS A 19 -11.13 -32.84 36.28
CA LYS A 19 -11.56 -31.45 36.57
C LYS A 19 -11.26 -30.49 35.42
N GLY A 20 -10.78 -30.99 34.28
CA GLY A 20 -10.48 -30.19 33.09
C GLY A 20 -9.11 -29.52 33.15
N SER A 21 -8.92 -28.45 32.37
CA SER A 21 -7.61 -27.81 32.24
C SER A 21 -7.16 -27.14 33.55
N ILE A 22 -5.85 -27.06 33.78
CA ILE A 22 -5.28 -26.36 34.95
C ILE A 22 -5.75 -24.90 35.06
N ASN A 23 -5.93 -24.23 33.92
CA ASN A 23 -6.44 -22.87 33.87
C ASN A 23 -7.87 -22.80 34.44
N THR A 24 -8.71 -23.78 34.12
CA THR A 24 -10.07 -23.91 34.66
C THR A 24 -10.04 -24.14 36.17
N PHE A 25 -9.15 -25.00 36.67
CA PHE A 25 -9.00 -25.26 38.10
C PHE A 25 -8.57 -24.03 38.90
N VAL A 26 -7.69 -23.19 38.34
CA VAL A 26 -7.24 -21.93 38.95
C VAL A 26 -8.25 -20.79 38.71
N GLY A 27 -9.31 -21.02 37.94
CA GLY A 27 -10.30 -19.98 37.59
C GLY A 27 -9.78 -18.94 36.60
N GLN A 28 -8.72 -19.25 35.85
CA GLN A 28 -8.14 -18.36 34.84
C GLN A 28 -8.56 -18.77 33.43
N HIS A 29 -8.85 -17.78 32.58
CA HIS A 29 -9.07 -18.05 31.16
C HIS A 29 -7.72 -18.18 30.42
N PRO A 30 -7.54 -19.12 29.47
CA PRO A 30 -6.30 -19.25 28.69
C PRO A 30 -5.84 -17.96 27.99
N LEU A 31 -6.79 -17.16 27.53
CA LEU A 31 -6.55 -15.87 26.86
C LEU A 31 -6.33 -14.68 27.85
N ARG A 32 -6.44 -14.93 29.17
CA ARG A 32 -6.25 -13.94 30.25
C ARG A 32 -7.02 -12.63 29.97
N ASP A 33 -6.35 -11.49 30.08
CA ASP A 33 -6.94 -10.14 29.95
C ASP A 33 -7.63 -9.91 28.60
N ARG A 34 -7.25 -10.62 27.54
CA ARG A 34 -7.89 -10.48 26.22
C ARG A 34 -9.36 -10.94 26.24
N ALA A 35 -9.69 -11.88 27.13
CA ALA A 35 -11.02 -12.44 27.31
C ALA A 35 -11.83 -11.73 28.42
N ARG A 36 -11.37 -10.58 28.93
CA ARG A 36 -12.07 -9.84 29.99
C ARG A 36 -13.52 -9.46 29.65
N LYS A 37 -13.87 -9.38 28.35
CA LYS A 37 -15.22 -9.05 27.87
C LYS A 37 -15.88 -10.21 27.10
N LEU A 38 -15.46 -11.44 27.37
CA LEU A 38 -15.97 -12.61 26.68
C LEU A 38 -17.47 -12.82 26.92
N ASP A 39 -17.98 -12.43 28.09
CA ASP A 39 -19.41 -12.47 28.43
C ASP A 39 -20.27 -11.63 27.47
N GLN A 40 -19.67 -10.60 26.86
CA GLN A 40 -20.31 -9.74 25.87
C GLN A 40 -20.03 -10.20 24.42
N GLY A 41 -19.36 -11.34 24.25
CA GLY A 41 -18.89 -11.84 22.96
C GLY A 41 -17.75 -11.01 22.35
N ILE A 42 -17.03 -10.24 23.17
CA ILE A 42 -15.97 -9.32 22.71
C ILE A 42 -14.60 -9.88 23.09
N LEU A 43 -13.75 -10.08 22.08
CA LEU A 43 -12.35 -10.47 22.27
C LEU A 43 -11.43 -9.31 21.91
N ILE A 44 -10.47 -9.00 22.80
CA ILE A 44 -9.46 -7.97 22.51
C ILE A 44 -8.34 -8.59 21.69
N ILE A 45 -8.13 -8.08 20.47
CA ILE A 45 -7.10 -8.54 19.54
C ILE A 45 -6.16 -7.39 19.12
N ARG A 46 -4.98 -7.73 18.62
CA ARG A 46 -4.10 -6.79 17.91
C ARG A 46 -4.54 -6.78 16.44
N PHE A 47 -5.01 -5.65 15.95
CA PHE A 47 -5.49 -5.47 14.58
C PHE A 47 -4.59 -4.46 13.86
N GLU A 48 -4.17 -4.79 12.64
CA GLU A 48 -3.40 -3.91 11.77
C GLU A 48 -4.35 -3.31 10.73
N LEU A 49 -4.28 -2.00 10.49
CA LEU A 49 -5.16 -1.36 9.52
C LEU A 49 -4.83 -1.81 8.08
N PRO A 50 -5.81 -2.28 7.29
CA PRO A 50 -5.59 -2.81 5.95
C PRO A 50 -5.37 -1.72 4.88
N PHE A 51 -5.80 -0.49 5.12
CA PHE A 51 -5.63 0.64 4.20
C PHE A 51 -5.49 1.96 4.96
N ASN A 52 -5.09 3.01 4.25
CA ASN A 52 -4.99 4.36 4.76
C ASN A 52 -6.38 4.93 5.08
N ILE A 53 -6.54 5.54 6.25
CA ILE A 53 -7.81 6.12 6.70
C ILE A 53 -7.63 7.55 7.19
N TRP A 54 -8.68 8.35 7.04
CA TRP A 54 -8.81 9.65 7.70
C TRP A 54 -9.83 9.53 8.83
N CYS A 55 -9.43 9.90 10.04
CA CYS A 55 -10.35 9.89 11.16
C CYS A 55 -11.29 11.09 11.10
N LEU A 56 -12.61 10.86 11.18
CA LEU A 56 -13.61 11.93 11.12
C LEU A 56 -13.64 12.83 12.37
N HIS A 57 -13.05 12.39 13.48
CA HIS A 57 -13.08 13.13 14.74
C HIS A 57 -11.95 14.15 14.86
N CYS A 58 -10.74 13.80 14.40
CA CYS A 58 -9.55 14.64 14.50
C CYS A 58 -8.97 15.07 13.14
N ASN A 59 -9.58 14.63 12.02
CA ASN A 59 -9.13 14.88 10.65
C ASN A 59 -7.67 14.52 10.36
N ASN A 60 -7.05 13.70 11.21
CA ASN A 60 -5.69 13.22 11.02
C ASN A 60 -5.69 11.91 10.22
N HIS A 61 -4.63 11.75 9.44
CA HIS A 61 -4.36 10.55 8.67
C HIS A 61 -3.80 9.44 9.56
N VAL A 62 -4.30 8.21 9.36
CA VAL A 62 -3.74 7.00 9.94
C VAL A 62 -3.26 6.12 8.79
N GLY A 63 -1.96 5.82 8.81
CA GLY A 63 -1.34 4.98 7.79
C GLY A 63 -1.80 3.51 7.86
N MET A 64 -1.67 2.83 6.73
CA MET A 64 -1.76 1.39 6.62
C MET A 64 -0.75 0.71 7.55
N GLY A 65 -1.13 -0.42 8.17
CA GLY A 65 -0.28 -1.21 9.04
C GLY A 65 -0.16 -0.69 10.48
N VAL A 66 -0.80 0.42 10.84
CA VAL A 66 -0.83 0.89 12.24
C VAL A 66 -1.58 -0.12 13.11
N ARG A 67 -0.97 -0.49 14.23
CA ARG A 67 -1.45 -1.52 15.17
C ARG A 67 -2.36 -0.94 16.24
N TYR A 68 -3.56 -1.50 16.37
CA TYR A 68 -4.53 -1.16 17.41
C TYR A 68 -4.87 -2.35 18.29
N ASN A 69 -5.23 -2.08 19.54
CA ASN A 69 -5.99 -3.03 20.36
C ASN A 69 -7.46 -2.87 19.98
N ALA A 70 -8.01 -3.81 19.23
CA ALA A 70 -9.37 -3.78 18.73
C ALA A 70 -10.27 -4.75 19.50
N GLU A 71 -11.50 -4.32 19.73
CA GLU A 71 -12.59 -5.16 20.23
C GLU A 71 -13.21 -5.89 19.04
N LYS A 72 -12.94 -7.20 18.92
CA LYS A 72 -13.55 -8.08 17.92
C LYS A 72 -14.89 -8.59 18.43
N LYS A 73 -15.96 -8.36 17.68
CA LYS A 73 -17.31 -8.87 17.94
C LYS A 73 -17.88 -9.53 16.69
N LYS A 74 -18.60 -10.64 16.83
CA LYS A 74 -19.41 -11.21 15.74
C LYS A 74 -20.73 -10.44 15.65
N VAL A 75 -21.01 -9.82 14.50
CA VAL A 75 -22.22 -8.99 14.30
C VAL A 75 -23.25 -9.67 13.41
N GLY A 76 -22.81 -10.41 12.40
CA GLY A 76 -23.70 -11.07 11.45
C GLY A 76 -23.08 -12.31 10.80
N MET A 77 -23.75 -12.82 9.78
CA MET A 77 -23.26 -13.91 8.94
C MET A 77 -23.60 -13.61 7.48
N TYR A 78 -22.64 -13.81 6.59
CA TYR A 78 -22.81 -13.85 5.14
C TYR A 78 -22.81 -15.31 4.70
N TYR A 79 -23.99 -15.86 4.43
CA TYR A 79 -24.22 -17.30 4.29
C TYR A 79 -23.65 -18.10 5.48
N SER A 80 -22.56 -18.84 5.29
CA SER A 80 -21.86 -19.60 6.34
C SER A 80 -20.73 -18.82 7.01
N THR A 81 -20.26 -17.71 6.43
CA THR A 81 -19.09 -16.96 6.89
C THR A 81 -19.49 -15.87 7.90
N PRO A 82 -18.90 -15.82 9.10
CA PRO A 82 -19.23 -14.79 10.09
C PRO A 82 -18.68 -13.41 9.70
N ILE A 83 -19.51 -12.38 9.88
CA ILE A 83 -19.11 -10.98 9.76
C ILE A 83 -18.62 -10.50 11.13
N PHE A 84 -17.38 -10.03 11.18
CA PHE A 84 -16.76 -9.47 12.37
C PHE A 84 -16.73 -7.95 12.33
N SER A 85 -17.11 -7.32 13.44
CA SER A 85 -16.87 -5.91 13.72
C SER A 85 -15.60 -5.76 14.55
N PHE A 86 -14.76 -4.81 14.16
CA PHE A 86 -13.58 -4.37 14.87
C PHE A 86 -13.80 -2.93 15.32
N ARG A 87 -13.94 -2.75 16.63
CA ARG A 87 -14.05 -1.42 17.23
C ARG A 87 -12.75 -1.04 17.91
N MET A 88 -12.20 0.11 17.56
CA MET A 88 -10.94 0.61 18.13
C MET A 88 -11.00 2.12 18.37
N LYS A 89 -10.12 2.61 19.25
CA LYS A 89 -9.95 4.06 19.47
C LYS A 89 -8.86 4.59 18.55
N CYS A 90 -9.02 5.83 18.07
CA CYS A 90 -7.92 6.52 17.41
C CYS A 90 -6.74 6.72 18.37
N HIS A 91 -5.52 6.80 17.84
CA HIS A 91 -4.32 7.06 18.65
C HIS A 91 -4.21 8.55 19.06
N LEU A 92 -4.79 9.46 18.27
CA LEU A 92 -4.74 10.91 18.51
C LEU A 92 -5.96 11.45 19.25
N CYS A 93 -7.10 10.75 19.18
CA CYS A 93 -8.35 11.20 19.79
C CYS A 93 -9.12 10.07 20.47
N SER A 94 -10.08 10.42 21.32
CA SER A 94 -10.96 9.46 21.99
C SER A 94 -12.09 8.92 21.08
N GLY A 95 -12.10 9.34 19.81
CA GLY A 95 -13.04 8.87 18.79
C GLY A 95 -12.91 7.37 18.55
N ARG A 96 -14.06 6.70 18.33
CA ARG A 96 -14.12 5.28 18.01
C ARG A 96 -14.30 5.09 16.52
N ILE A 97 -13.61 4.10 15.98
CA ILE A 97 -13.68 3.68 14.58
C ILE A 97 -14.23 2.26 14.58
N GLU A 98 -15.18 2.01 13.68
CA GLU A 98 -15.78 0.69 13.49
C GLU A 98 -15.59 0.22 12.04
N ILE A 99 -14.95 -0.94 11.91
CA ILE A 99 -14.64 -1.59 10.63
C ILE A 99 -15.25 -2.98 10.64
N HIS A 100 -15.95 -3.36 9.58
CA HIS A 100 -16.52 -4.69 9.41
C HIS A 100 -15.79 -5.44 8.30
N THR A 101 -15.74 -6.78 8.42
CA THR A 101 -15.34 -7.66 7.32
C THR A 101 -16.47 -7.76 6.31
N ASP A 102 -16.16 -7.66 5.02
CA ASP A 102 -17.08 -7.95 3.93
C ASP A 102 -16.62 -9.20 3.14
N PRO A 103 -17.21 -10.38 3.41
CA PRO A 103 -16.86 -11.61 2.72
C PRO A 103 -17.22 -11.63 1.23
N GLU A 104 -18.15 -10.78 0.76
CA GLU A 104 -18.57 -10.74 -0.65
C GLU A 104 -17.45 -10.20 -1.54
N ASN A 105 -16.86 -9.08 -1.14
CA ASN A 105 -15.80 -8.40 -1.89
C ASN A 105 -14.39 -8.75 -1.37
N THR A 106 -14.28 -9.61 -0.35
CA THR A 106 -13.02 -9.92 0.36
C THR A 106 -12.32 -8.68 0.95
N GLU A 107 -13.09 -7.66 1.31
CA GLU A 107 -12.59 -6.37 1.75
C GLU A 107 -13.02 -6.04 3.19
N TYR A 108 -12.45 -4.96 3.73
CA TYR A 108 -12.91 -4.37 4.98
C TYR A 108 -13.68 -3.08 4.68
N LYS A 109 -14.90 -2.96 5.22
CA LYS A 109 -15.75 -1.78 5.08
C LYS A 109 -15.73 -0.95 6.36
N ILE A 110 -15.47 0.34 6.25
CA ILE A 110 -15.60 1.27 7.36
C ILE A 110 -17.08 1.63 7.49
N ILE A 111 -17.65 1.45 8.68
CA ILE A 111 -19.03 1.82 8.95
C ILE A 111 -19.10 3.17 9.65
N SER A 112 -18.21 3.41 10.62
CA SER A 112 -18.24 4.65 11.38
C SER A 112 -16.86 5.11 11.83
N GLY A 113 -16.73 6.42 12.01
CA GLY A 113 -15.58 7.06 12.67
C GLY A 113 -14.36 7.33 11.78
N ALA A 114 -14.34 6.85 10.55
CA ALA A 114 -13.30 7.14 9.58
C ALA A 114 -13.83 7.10 8.13
N ARG A 115 -13.06 7.71 7.21
CA ARG A 115 -13.21 7.53 5.76
C ARG A 115 -11.97 6.85 5.19
N ARG A 116 -12.15 5.98 4.21
CA ARG A 116 -11.03 5.38 3.45
C ARG A 116 -10.36 6.50 2.65
N ARG A 117 -9.04 6.52 2.61
CA ARG A 117 -8.32 7.33 1.62
C ARG A 117 -8.41 6.60 0.30
N GLU A 118 -9.00 7.26 -0.69
CA GLU A 118 -9.01 6.75 -2.07
C GLU A 118 -7.64 7.05 -2.69
N GLU A 119 -7.04 6.04 -3.30
CA GLU A 119 -5.75 6.11 -3.99
C GLU A 119 -5.95 5.91 -5.50
N SER A 120 -7.11 6.30 -6.03
CA SER A 120 -7.30 6.43 -7.46
C SER A 120 -6.36 7.53 -7.95
N TYR A 121 -5.31 7.12 -8.64
CA TYR A 121 -4.37 8.04 -9.24
C TYR A 121 -4.86 8.35 -10.66
N ASP A 122 -5.34 9.58 -10.88
CA ASP A 122 -5.64 10.03 -12.23
C ASP A 122 -4.32 10.38 -12.95
N PRO A 123 -3.99 9.77 -14.10
CA PRO A 123 -2.69 9.96 -14.77
C PRO A 123 -2.41 11.43 -15.13
N GLU A 124 -3.46 12.24 -15.28
CA GLU A 124 -3.39 13.69 -15.51
C GLU A 124 -2.70 14.43 -14.35
N ASP A 125 -2.89 13.97 -13.11
CA ASP A 125 -2.33 14.60 -11.90
C ASP A 125 -0.82 14.34 -11.72
N ILE A 126 -0.23 13.30 -12.34
CA ILE A 126 1.24 13.03 -12.31
C ILE A 126 1.98 13.99 -13.26
N GLY A 127 1.28 14.58 -14.23
CA GLY A 127 1.91 15.08 -15.45
C GLY A 127 2.47 13.95 -16.32
N LEU A 128 1.94 12.72 -16.18
CA LEU A 128 2.27 11.63 -17.08
C LEU A 128 1.51 11.88 -18.40
N ILE A 129 2.25 11.88 -19.51
CA ILE A 129 1.64 11.99 -20.84
C ILE A 129 0.74 10.77 -21.03
N THR A 130 -0.58 10.98 -21.03
CA THR A 130 -1.55 9.96 -21.40
C THR A 130 -1.31 9.57 -22.85
N LEU A 131 -0.85 8.34 -23.07
CA LEU A 131 -0.49 7.84 -24.40
C LEU A 131 -1.70 7.71 -25.35
N GLN A 132 -2.92 7.68 -24.80
CA GLN A 132 -4.17 7.52 -25.55
C GLN A 132 -5.25 8.46 -25.01
N ASP A 133 -5.99 9.09 -25.91
CA ASP A 133 -7.13 9.94 -25.57
C ASP A 133 -8.25 9.11 -24.92
N LYS A 134 -8.92 9.67 -23.90
CA LYS A 134 -10.02 9.00 -23.17
C LYS A 134 -11.06 8.40 -24.13
N GLU A 135 -11.44 9.12 -25.18
CA GLU A 135 -12.39 8.65 -26.19
C GLU A 135 -11.93 7.38 -26.94
N THR A 136 -10.64 7.25 -27.21
CA THR A 136 -10.09 6.07 -27.89
C THR A 136 -10.09 4.87 -26.95
N THR A 137 -9.76 5.09 -25.67
CA THR A 137 -9.82 4.04 -24.65
C THR A 137 -11.24 3.52 -24.44
N GLU A 138 -12.23 4.41 -24.39
CA GLU A 138 -13.64 4.02 -24.27
C GLU A 138 -14.11 3.21 -25.48
N LYS A 139 -13.74 3.60 -26.70
CA LYS A 139 -14.05 2.86 -27.93
C LYS A 139 -13.40 1.47 -27.94
N ILE A 140 -12.16 1.35 -27.45
CA ILE A 140 -11.45 0.06 -27.31
C ILE A 140 -12.15 -0.88 -26.30
N VAL A 141 -12.72 -0.31 -25.22
CA VAL A 141 -13.43 -1.10 -24.19
C VAL A 141 -14.81 -1.54 -24.68
N ASN A 142 -15.53 -0.65 -25.36
CA ASN A 142 -16.92 -0.88 -25.74
C ASN A 142 -17.07 -1.66 -27.07
N ASP A 143 -16.15 -1.51 -28.03
CA ASP A 143 -16.23 -2.17 -29.34
C ASP A 143 -15.06 -3.16 -29.56
N SER A 144 -15.43 -4.43 -29.70
CA SER A 144 -14.47 -5.51 -29.94
C SER A 144 -13.85 -5.47 -31.34
N PHE A 145 -14.54 -4.93 -32.35
CA PHE A 145 -13.97 -4.82 -33.70
C PHE A 145 -12.93 -3.71 -33.75
N TYR A 146 -13.25 -2.54 -33.20
CA TYR A 146 -12.31 -1.43 -33.09
C TYR A 146 -11.02 -1.82 -32.36
N LYS A 147 -11.13 -2.58 -31.26
CA LYS A 147 -9.96 -3.10 -30.53
C LYS A 147 -9.05 -3.99 -31.39
N LEU A 148 -9.63 -4.87 -32.20
CA LEU A 148 -8.86 -5.75 -33.08
C LEU A 148 -8.16 -4.96 -34.19
N GLU A 149 -8.87 -4.03 -34.84
CA GLU A 149 -8.32 -3.19 -35.90
C GLU A 149 -7.19 -2.29 -35.37
N HIS A 150 -7.40 -1.64 -34.22
CA HIS A 150 -6.37 -0.83 -33.58
C HIS A 150 -5.14 -1.67 -33.22
N GLY A 151 -5.35 -2.89 -32.72
CA GLY A 151 -4.27 -3.82 -32.42
C GLY A 151 -3.47 -4.29 -33.65
N VAL A 152 -4.08 -4.37 -34.83
CA VAL A 152 -3.37 -4.65 -36.09
C VAL A 152 -2.56 -3.43 -36.52
N ILE A 153 -3.18 -2.24 -36.50
CA ILE A 153 -2.53 -0.97 -36.85
C ILE A 153 -1.31 -0.72 -35.96
N ASP A 154 -1.40 -1.00 -34.66
CA ASP A 154 -0.29 -0.80 -33.73
C ASP A 154 0.86 -1.78 -33.96
N LYS A 155 0.56 -3.01 -34.38
CA LYS A 155 1.61 -3.97 -34.83
C LYS A 155 2.30 -3.47 -36.09
N ASP A 156 1.55 -2.97 -37.06
CA ASP A 156 2.12 -2.45 -38.31
C ASP A 156 2.99 -1.22 -38.06
N LYS A 157 2.55 -0.30 -37.19
CA LYS A 157 3.37 0.83 -36.72
C LYS A 157 4.65 0.35 -36.04
N ALA A 158 4.56 -0.66 -35.16
CA ALA A 158 5.73 -1.20 -34.48
C ALA A 158 6.76 -1.76 -35.48
N VAL A 159 6.30 -2.51 -36.50
CA VAL A 159 7.17 -3.05 -37.55
C VAL A 159 7.79 -1.92 -38.40
N ALA A 160 7.00 -0.90 -38.76
CA ALA A 160 7.47 0.24 -39.54
C ALA A 160 8.54 1.07 -38.79
N VAL A 161 8.41 1.21 -37.46
CA VAL A 161 9.34 1.98 -36.61
C VAL A 161 10.57 1.17 -36.21
N ALA A 162 10.49 -0.17 -36.15
CA ALA A 162 11.60 -1.06 -35.78
C ALA A 162 12.95 -0.75 -36.46
N PRO A 163 13.05 -0.61 -37.81
CA PRO A 163 14.34 -0.33 -38.46
C PRO A 163 14.91 1.04 -38.05
N ARG A 164 14.05 2.02 -37.76
CA ARG A 164 14.49 3.32 -37.26
C ARG A 164 15.11 3.19 -35.87
N ILE A 165 14.51 2.41 -34.98
CA ILE A 165 15.05 2.17 -33.64
C ILE A 165 16.42 1.48 -33.73
N VAL A 166 16.54 0.45 -34.57
CA VAL A 166 17.82 -0.24 -34.81
C VAL A 166 18.87 0.75 -35.32
N SER A 167 18.54 1.60 -36.29
CA SER A 167 19.48 2.61 -36.80
C SER A 167 19.97 3.59 -35.72
N LEU A 168 19.08 3.98 -34.78
CA LEU A 168 19.44 4.88 -33.68
C LEU A 168 20.32 4.16 -32.64
N GLN A 169 20.05 2.88 -32.40
CA GLN A 169 20.85 2.05 -31.51
C GLN A 169 22.25 1.83 -32.09
N ASP A 170 22.37 1.52 -33.38
CA ASP A 170 23.66 1.38 -34.07
C ASP A 170 24.49 2.68 -33.99
N LEU A 171 23.85 3.83 -34.20
CA LEU A 171 24.50 5.14 -34.06
C LEU A 171 24.96 5.39 -32.62
N SER A 172 24.13 5.04 -31.63
CA SER A 172 24.48 5.14 -30.21
C SER A 172 25.69 4.27 -29.88
N ASP A 173 25.69 3.01 -30.30
CA ASP A 173 26.79 2.06 -30.06
C ASP A 173 28.09 2.53 -30.71
N GLN A 174 28.02 3.11 -31.92
CA GLN A 174 29.17 3.75 -32.56
C GLN A 174 29.69 4.95 -31.78
N HIS A 175 28.81 5.82 -31.28
CA HIS A 175 29.17 6.99 -30.48
C HIS A 175 29.81 6.62 -29.13
N TRP A 176 29.35 5.52 -28.52
CA TRP A 176 29.79 5.07 -27.20
C TRP A 176 30.84 3.96 -27.22
N LYS A 177 31.32 3.56 -28.40
CA LYS A 177 32.37 2.54 -28.59
C LYS A 177 33.64 2.83 -27.78
N ASP A 178 33.96 4.11 -27.58
CA ASP A 178 35.02 4.56 -26.66
C ASP A 178 34.45 5.50 -25.58
N PRO A 179 34.11 4.95 -24.39
CA PRO A 179 33.47 5.72 -23.33
C PRO A 179 34.42 6.77 -22.72
N TYR A 180 35.75 6.58 -22.80
CA TYR A 180 36.72 7.50 -22.21
C TYR A 180 36.76 8.82 -22.98
N THR A 181 36.87 8.77 -24.31
CA THR A 181 36.89 9.98 -25.14
C THR A 181 35.54 10.69 -25.19
N ALA A 182 34.42 9.95 -25.20
CA ALA A 182 33.08 10.52 -25.07
C ALA A 182 32.94 11.31 -23.75
N SER A 183 33.33 10.71 -22.63
CA SER A 183 33.31 11.36 -21.31
C SER A 183 34.24 12.57 -21.22
N GLN A 184 35.41 12.52 -21.86
CA GLN A 184 36.33 13.65 -21.94
C GLN A 184 35.72 14.84 -22.70
N LYS A 185 35.06 14.61 -23.84
CA LYS A 185 34.38 15.65 -24.63
C LYS A 185 33.26 16.30 -23.83
N VAL A 186 32.45 15.49 -23.14
CA VAL A 186 31.37 15.98 -22.26
C VAL A 186 31.94 16.84 -21.13
N ARG A 187 32.97 16.36 -20.41
CA ARG A 187 33.65 17.12 -19.36
C ARG A 187 34.28 18.43 -19.87
N LYS A 188 34.85 18.43 -21.07
CA LYS A 188 35.39 19.65 -21.68
C LYS A 188 34.30 20.69 -21.94
N ARG A 189 33.13 20.28 -22.47
CA ARG A 189 31.98 21.17 -22.67
C ARG A 189 31.48 21.77 -21.36
N PHE A 190 31.28 20.94 -20.33
CA PHE A 190 30.83 21.42 -19.02
C PHE A 190 31.82 22.38 -18.35
N ARG A 191 33.13 22.18 -18.52
CA ARG A 191 34.14 23.12 -18.00
C ARG A 191 34.09 24.48 -18.69
N VAL A 192 33.80 24.50 -19.99
CA VAL A 192 33.67 25.75 -20.76
C VAL A 192 32.36 26.45 -20.42
N SER A 193 31.24 25.73 -20.32
CA SER A 193 29.96 26.33 -19.91
C SER A 193 30.04 26.91 -18.51
N LEU A 194 30.60 26.18 -17.55
CA LEU A 194 30.83 26.69 -16.19
C LEU A 194 31.72 27.93 -16.17
N ALA A 195 32.71 28.03 -17.05
CA ALA A 195 33.56 29.21 -17.14
C ALA A 195 32.82 30.42 -17.74
N ILE A 196 31.94 30.20 -18.73
CA ILE A 196 31.08 31.23 -19.33
C ILE A 196 30.03 31.69 -18.31
N ASP A 197 29.37 30.76 -17.63
CA ASP A 197 28.41 31.06 -16.55
C ASP A 197 29.07 31.89 -15.43
N PHE A 198 30.35 31.60 -15.11
CA PHE A 198 31.11 32.37 -14.12
C PHE A 198 31.49 33.79 -14.61
N LEU A 199 31.76 33.95 -15.91
CA LEU A 199 32.02 35.25 -16.55
C LEU A 199 30.75 36.10 -16.64
N ASP A 200 29.60 35.51 -16.98
CA ASP A 200 28.29 36.18 -17.01
C ASP A 200 27.85 36.63 -15.59
N ILE A 201 28.18 35.84 -14.56
CA ILE A 201 27.99 36.26 -13.15
C ILE A 201 28.92 37.43 -12.79
N LEU A 202 30.15 37.47 -13.27
CA LEU A 202 31.06 38.59 -12.99
C LEU A 202 30.63 39.87 -13.72
N ASP A 203 30.18 39.79 -14.97
CA ASP A 203 29.71 40.94 -15.76
C ASP A 203 28.39 41.51 -15.22
N THR A 204 27.52 40.68 -14.63
CA THR A 204 26.28 41.14 -13.97
C THR A 204 26.54 41.82 -12.62
N TRP A 205 27.62 41.48 -11.92
CA TRP A 205 28.06 42.16 -10.69
C TRP A 205 28.84 43.45 -10.95
N GLN A 206 29.28 43.70 -12.18
CA GLN A 206 30.00 44.91 -12.58
C GLN A 206 29.06 46.03 -13.09
N CYS A 207 27.77 45.72 -13.30
CA CYS A 207 26.71 46.66 -13.71
C CYS A 207 25.73 47.04 -12.57
N ILE A 208 26.02 46.68 -11.31
CA ILE A 208 25.34 47.16 -10.09
C ILE A 208 26.34 48.04 -9.33
#